data_AF-A0A0Q5ZHP6-F1
#
_entry.id   AF-A0A0Q5ZHP6-F1
#
_cell.length_a   1.000
_cell.length_b   1.000
_cell.length_c   1.000
_cell.angle_alpha   90.00
_cell.angle_beta   90.00
_cell.angle_gamma   90.00
#
_symmetry.space_group_name_H-M   'P 1'
#
loop_
_entity.id
_entity.type
_entity.pdbx_description
1 polymer ?
#
loop_
_entity_poly.entity_id
_entity_poly.type
_entity_poly.pdbx_seq_one_letter_code
_entity_poly.pdbx_strand_id
1 'polypeptide(L)'
;MPSAINFKENNAILFEIEGTYQAKNEKDCKMNLILYYYKNQLKYKLKTKTQEFSNDAEIELNEEKNGYYITFKNIEWSEYLGALDNEGEPISKDIEVPDMVSGSLYKDQITLQNYGNSMNYYVLFDDCDEKYIELIRK
;
A
#
# COMPACT_ATOMS: atom_id res chain seq x y z
N MET A 1 0.13 6.31 44.62
CA MET A 1 -0.95 6.62 43.65
C MET A 1 -0.27 7.04 42.35
N PRO A 2 -0.15 6.17 41.35
CA PRO A 2 0.29 6.59 40.03
C PRO A 2 -0.93 7.13 39.27
N SER A 3 -0.86 8.39 38.88
CA SER A 3 -1.82 9.04 37.99
C SER A 3 -1.91 8.25 36.69
N ALA A 4 -3.11 7.76 36.37
CA ALA A 4 -3.41 7.17 35.08
C ALA A 4 -3.20 8.24 34.01
N ILE A 5 -2.27 7.99 33.09
CA ILE A 5 -2.16 8.76 31.85
C ILE A 5 -3.45 8.48 31.08
N ASN A 6 -4.28 9.50 30.94
CA ASN A 6 -5.54 9.44 30.22
C ASN A 6 -5.24 9.45 28.71
N PHE A 7 -5.02 8.27 28.12
CA PHE A 7 -4.90 8.10 26.67
C PHE A 7 -6.30 8.14 26.03
N LYS A 8 -6.91 9.32 26.01
CA LYS A 8 -8.02 9.64 25.11
C LYS A 8 -7.65 10.88 24.33
N GLU A 9 -7.80 10.76 23.02
CA GLU A 9 -7.56 11.78 21.98
C GLU A 9 -6.09 11.97 21.61
N ASN A 10 -5.66 11.26 20.55
CA ASN A 10 -4.98 11.86 19.40
C ASN A 10 -4.80 10.80 18.30
N ASN A 11 -5.88 10.53 17.55
CA ASN A 11 -5.79 9.97 16.19
C ASN A 11 -5.22 11.02 15.20
N ALA A 12 -4.31 11.88 15.67
CA ALA A 12 -3.70 12.90 14.86
C ALA A 12 -2.51 12.24 14.16
N ILE A 13 -2.64 12.02 12.85
CA ILE A 13 -1.50 11.69 12.02
C ILE A 13 -0.44 12.77 12.28
N LEU A 14 0.79 12.37 12.58
CA LEU A 14 1.87 13.29 13.00
C LEU A 14 2.41 14.16 11.86
N PHE A 15 1.85 14.02 10.65
CA PHE A 15 2.21 14.75 9.45
C PHE A 15 1.00 14.84 8.51
N GLU A 16 0.99 15.86 7.65
CA GLU A 16 0.02 15.96 6.55
C GLU A 16 0.21 14.79 5.60
N ILE A 17 -0.87 14.22 5.04
CA ILE A 17 -0.80 13.07 4.11
C ILE A 17 -1.32 13.39 2.71
N GLU A 18 -2.15 14.42 2.59
CA GLU A 18 -2.69 14.83 1.30
C GLU A 18 -1.54 15.33 0.42
N GLY A 19 -1.67 15.11 -0.89
CA GLY A 19 -0.67 15.55 -1.84
C GLY A 19 -0.48 14.58 -2.99
N THR A 20 0.46 14.95 -3.84
CA THR A 20 0.87 14.15 -5.00
C THR A 20 2.20 13.48 -4.68
N TYR A 21 2.25 12.17 -4.86
CA TYR A 21 3.44 11.35 -4.70
C TYR A 21 3.84 10.79 -6.04
N GLN A 22 5.14 10.66 -6.26
CA GLN A 22 5.70 10.10 -7.48
C GLN A 22 6.72 9.03 -7.13
N ALA A 23 6.78 7.99 -7.94
CA ALA A 23 7.80 6.97 -7.81
C ALA A 23 9.19 7.58 -7.90
N LYS A 24 10.07 7.21 -6.96
CA LYS A 24 11.46 7.66 -6.92
C LYS A 24 12.24 7.20 -8.16
N ASN A 25 11.96 6.01 -8.67
CA ASN A 25 12.50 5.52 -9.94
C ASN A 25 11.47 5.66 -11.08
N GLU A 26 11.42 6.84 -11.70
CA GLU A 26 10.47 7.16 -12.77
C GLU A 26 10.76 6.47 -14.12
N LYS A 27 11.95 5.88 -14.30
CA LYS A 27 12.34 5.27 -15.58
C LYS A 27 11.71 3.90 -15.77
N ASP A 28 11.71 3.10 -14.70
CA ASP A 28 11.28 1.71 -14.74
C ASP A 28 9.89 1.52 -14.11
N CYS A 29 9.50 2.40 -13.19
CA CYS A 29 8.25 2.30 -12.45
C CYS A 29 7.55 3.66 -12.36
N LYS A 30 6.87 4.09 -13.44
CA LYS A 30 6.20 5.39 -13.46
C LYS A 30 4.85 5.32 -12.75
N MET A 31 4.82 5.75 -11.49
CA MET A 31 3.60 5.85 -10.70
C MET A 31 3.37 7.25 -10.15
N ASN A 32 2.12 7.70 -10.20
CA ASN A 32 1.64 8.93 -9.59
C ASN A 32 0.46 8.62 -8.69
N LEU A 33 0.54 8.99 -7.41
CA LEU A 33 -0.49 8.80 -6.42
C LEU A 33 -0.96 10.17 -5.93
N ILE A 34 -2.27 10.39 -5.90
CA ILE A 34 -2.89 11.54 -5.26
C ILE A 34 -3.67 11.06 -4.06
N LEU A 35 -3.33 11.57 -2.88
CA LEU A 35 -4.11 11.37 -1.65
C LEU A 35 -4.89 12.64 -1.32
N TYR A 36 -6.16 12.47 -0.99
CA TYR A 36 -7.05 13.59 -0.63
C TYR A 36 -8.18 13.12 0.29
N TYR A 37 -8.65 14.01 1.16
CA TYR A 37 -9.83 13.79 1.97
C TYR A 37 -11.09 14.23 1.21
N TYR A 38 -12.11 13.38 1.21
CA TYR A 38 -13.44 13.72 0.73
C TYR A 38 -14.47 13.24 1.73
N LYS A 39 -15.33 14.16 2.22
CA LYS A 39 -16.32 13.87 3.27
C LYS A 39 -15.72 13.14 4.49
N ASN A 40 -14.55 13.58 4.94
CA ASN A 40 -13.83 13.02 6.09
C ASN A 40 -13.36 11.56 5.90
N GLN A 41 -13.27 11.08 4.66
CA GLN A 41 -12.69 9.80 4.29
C GLN A 41 -11.46 10.04 3.42
N LEU A 42 -10.37 9.32 3.68
CA LEU A 42 -9.19 9.38 2.84
C LEU A 42 -9.46 8.59 1.56
N LYS A 43 -9.22 9.24 0.42
CA LYS A 43 -9.36 8.67 -0.91
C LYS A 43 -8.01 8.74 -1.62
N TYR A 44 -7.86 7.89 -2.63
CA TYR A 44 -6.69 7.92 -3.48
C TYR A 44 -7.06 7.87 -4.96
N LYS A 45 -6.16 8.41 -5.79
CA LYS A 45 -6.09 8.15 -7.23
C LYS A 45 -4.67 7.73 -7.56
N LEU A 46 -4.47 6.50 -8.00
CA LEU A 46 -3.19 5.95 -8.39
C LEU A 46 -3.18 5.76 -9.90
N LYS A 47 -2.18 6.31 -10.57
CA LYS A 47 -1.95 6.13 -11.99
C LYS A 47 -0.60 5.45 -12.18
N THR A 48 -0.62 4.28 -12.80
CA THR A 48 0.59 3.59 -13.26
C THR A 48 0.83 3.90 -14.74
N LYS A 49 1.68 3.14 -15.42
CA LYS A 49 1.90 3.27 -16.86
C LYS A 49 0.73 2.68 -17.65
N THR A 50 0.14 1.60 -17.17
CA THR A 50 -0.89 0.83 -17.88
C THR A 50 -2.29 0.98 -17.27
N GLN A 51 -2.40 1.32 -15.98
CA GLN A 51 -3.67 1.27 -15.23
C GLN A 51 -3.90 2.55 -14.41
N GLU A 52 -5.17 2.76 -14.06
CA GLU A 52 -5.60 3.81 -13.13
C GLU A 52 -6.56 3.21 -12.10
N PHE A 53 -6.30 3.50 -10.82
CA PHE A 53 -7.07 3.02 -9.68
C PHE A 53 -7.57 4.22 -8.86
N SER A 54 -8.77 4.10 -8.31
CA SER A 54 -9.34 5.14 -7.45
C SER A 54 -10.32 4.53 -6.46
N ASN A 55 -10.02 4.63 -5.17
CA ASN A 55 -10.90 4.16 -4.11
C ASN A 55 -10.51 4.80 -2.77
N ASP A 56 -10.91 4.16 -1.68
CA ASP A 56 -10.65 4.56 -0.31
C ASP A 56 -9.25 4.10 0.11
N ALA A 57 -8.61 4.90 0.95
CA ALA A 57 -7.39 4.52 1.63
C ALA A 57 -7.59 4.60 3.16
N GLU A 58 -6.95 3.69 3.88
CA GLU A 58 -7.01 3.62 5.34
C GLU A 58 -5.61 3.74 5.93
N ILE A 59 -5.51 4.37 7.10
CA ILE A 59 -4.25 4.59 7.80
C ILE A 59 -4.35 4.02 9.21
N GLU A 60 -3.32 3.24 9.56
CA GLU A 60 -3.19 2.63 10.87
C GLU A 60 -1.81 2.96 11.45
N LEU A 61 -1.72 3.14 12.76
CA LEU A 61 -0.44 3.39 13.42
C LEU A 61 0.42 2.13 13.37
N ASN A 62 1.68 2.27 12.94
CA ASN A 62 2.68 1.22 13.07
C ASN A 62 3.47 1.45 14.36
N GLU A 63 2.99 0.81 15.45
CA GLU A 63 3.55 0.95 16.80
C GLU A 63 5.03 0.53 16.89
N GLU A 64 5.50 -0.37 16.02
CA GLU A 64 6.88 -0.88 16.04
C GLU A 64 7.90 0.09 15.45
N LYS A 65 7.49 0.94 14.50
CA LYS A 65 8.42 1.77 13.70
C LYS A 65 8.20 3.27 13.83
N ASN A 66 7.33 3.73 14.74
CA ASN A 66 6.88 5.14 14.80
C ASN A 66 6.45 5.67 13.41
N GLY A 67 5.82 4.79 12.63
CA GLY A 67 5.34 5.08 11.28
C GLY A 67 3.85 4.77 11.18
N TYR A 68 3.33 4.77 9.98
CA TYR A 68 1.95 4.38 9.70
C TYR A 68 1.94 3.29 8.63
N TYR A 69 0.91 2.46 8.64
CA TYR A 69 0.53 1.67 7.48
C TYR A 69 -0.53 2.45 6.69
N ILE A 70 -0.45 2.37 5.37
CA ILE A 70 -1.49 2.86 4.48
C ILE A 70 -1.98 1.70 3.62
N THR A 71 -3.30 1.53 3.53
CA THR A 71 -3.95 0.47 2.75
C THR A 71 -4.80 1.09 1.66
N PHE A 72 -4.60 0.70 0.42
CA PHE A 72 -5.38 1.09 -0.75
C PHE A 72 -6.35 -0.03 -1.10
N LYS A 73 -7.66 0.28 -1.15
CA LYS A 73 -8.69 -0.69 -1.49
C LYS A 73 -8.92 -0.78 -3.00
N ASN A 74 -9.47 -1.90 -3.47
CA ASN A 74 -9.85 -2.13 -4.86
C ASN A 74 -8.67 -2.03 -5.84
N ILE A 75 -7.54 -2.63 -5.46
CA ILE A 75 -6.40 -2.91 -6.33
C ILE A 75 -6.21 -4.43 -6.30
N GLU A 76 -6.73 -5.11 -7.32
CA GLU A 76 -6.53 -6.55 -7.50
C GLU A 76 -5.07 -6.83 -7.82
N TRP A 77 -4.52 -7.89 -7.25
CA TRP A 77 -3.15 -8.30 -7.51
C TRP A 77 -3.05 -8.85 -8.95
N SER A 78 -2.13 -8.31 -9.75
CA SER A 78 -1.92 -8.70 -11.15
C SER A 78 -1.61 -10.18 -11.31
N GLU A 79 -0.81 -10.74 -10.40
CA GLU A 79 -0.53 -12.17 -10.34
C GLU A 79 -0.71 -12.65 -8.90
N TYR A 80 -1.56 -13.66 -8.67
CA TYR A 80 -1.69 -14.34 -7.39
C TYR A 80 -2.02 -15.81 -7.62
N LEU A 81 -1.11 -16.69 -7.22
CA LEU A 81 -1.25 -18.15 -7.44
C LEU A 81 -1.74 -18.89 -6.18
N GLY A 82 -1.99 -18.17 -5.07
CA GLY A 82 -2.38 -18.78 -3.81
C GLY A 82 -1.27 -19.67 -3.22
N ALA A 83 -1.67 -20.62 -2.36
CA ALA A 83 -0.74 -21.60 -1.82
C ALA A 83 -0.34 -22.62 -2.90
N LEU A 84 0.96 -22.87 -3.04
CA LEU A 84 1.52 -23.84 -3.98
C LEU A 84 1.86 -25.16 -3.28
N ASP A 85 1.71 -26.28 -3.98
CA ASP A 85 2.18 -27.59 -3.52
C ASP A 85 3.71 -27.75 -3.71
N ASN A 86 4.24 -28.96 -3.45
CA ASN A 86 5.67 -29.22 -3.56
C ASN A 86 6.18 -29.24 -5.01
N GLU A 87 5.26 -29.34 -5.97
CA GLU A 87 5.50 -29.35 -7.40
C GLU A 87 5.38 -27.95 -8.02
N GLY A 88 4.93 -26.95 -7.25
CA GLY A 88 4.76 -25.57 -7.67
C GLY A 88 3.40 -25.27 -8.29
N GLU A 89 2.42 -26.16 -8.14
CA GLU A 89 1.07 -26.01 -8.66
C GLU A 89 0.12 -25.44 -7.60
N PRO A 90 -0.88 -24.62 -7.98
CA PRO A 90 -1.87 -24.10 -7.03
C PRO A 90 -2.65 -25.22 -6.34
N ILE A 91 -2.65 -25.24 -5.01
CA ILE A 91 -3.37 -26.23 -4.19
C ILE A 91 -4.89 -26.09 -4.37
N SER A 92 -5.38 -24.87 -4.62
CA SER A 92 -6.79 -24.56 -4.88
C SER A 92 -6.96 -23.89 -6.24
N LYS A 93 -8.06 -24.18 -6.91
CA LYS A 93 -8.47 -23.49 -8.15
C LYS A 93 -9.41 -22.31 -7.90
N ASP A 94 -10.10 -22.32 -6.76
CA ASP A 94 -10.93 -21.21 -6.30
C ASP A 94 -10.09 -20.40 -5.32
N ILE A 95 -9.35 -19.44 -5.86
CA ILE A 95 -8.52 -18.51 -5.10
C ILE A 95 -9.18 -17.14 -5.18
N GLU A 96 -9.56 -16.60 -4.03
CA GLU A 96 -9.99 -15.21 -3.94
C GLU A 96 -8.75 -14.31 -4.09
N VAL A 97 -8.72 -13.53 -5.16
CA VAL A 97 -7.61 -12.59 -5.42
C VAL A 97 -7.74 -11.43 -4.45
N PRO A 98 -6.71 -11.12 -3.64
CA PRO A 98 -6.76 -9.97 -2.77
C PRO A 98 -6.93 -8.68 -3.57
N ASP A 99 -7.77 -7.79 -3.06
CA ASP A 99 -8.09 -6.50 -3.69
C ASP A 99 -7.55 -5.30 -2.89
N MET A 100 -6.62 -5.55 -1.96
CA MET A 100 -6.01 -4.52 -1.13
C MET A 100 -4.50 -4.53 -1.26
N VAL A 101 -3.91 -3.33 -1.28
CA VAL A 101 -2.48 -3.11 -1.29
C VAL A 101 -2.08 -2.27 -0.10
N SER A 102 -1.24 -2.80 0.77
CA SER A 102 -0.74 -2.10 1.95
C SER A 102 0.74 -1.71 1.80
N GLY A 103 1.11 -0.58 2.38
CA GLY A 103 2.46 -0.06 2.40
C GLY A 103 2.83 0.57 3.73
N SER A 104 4.12 0.81 3.93
CA SER A 104 4.57 1.68 5.00
C SER A 104 4.49 3.14 4.57
N LEU A 105 4.05 3.99 5.47
CA LEU A 105 3.97 5.43 5.32
C LEU A 105 4.78 6.09 6.43
N TYR A 106 5.75 6.91 6.04
CA TYR A 106 6.55 7.69 6.97
C TYR A 106 6.85 9.06 6.37
N LYS A 107 6.30 10.11 6.98
CA LYS A 107 6.41 11.51 6.52
C LYS A 107 5.94 11.66 5.07
N ASP A 108 6.87 11.90 4.17
CA ASP A 108 6.70 12.18 2.74
C ASP A 108 6.87 10.93 1.86
N GLN A 109 7.15 9.76 2.44
CA GLN A 109 7.41 8.52 1.71
C GLN A 109 6.37 7.44 2.00
N ILE A 110 5.87 6.83 0.92
CA ILE A 110 5.11 5.57 0.94
C ILE A 110 5.96 4.49 0.29
N THR A 111 6.06 3.32 0.91
CA THR A 111 6.77 2.16 0.36
C THR A 111 5.81 0.99 0.21
N LEU A 112 5.64 0.51 -1.02
CA LEU A 112 4.83 -0.66 -1.37
C LEU A 112 5.75 -1.82 -1.74
N GLN A 113 5.42 -3.05 -1.32
CA GLN A 113 6.09 -4.24 -1.83
C GLN A 113 5.34 -4.73 -3.07
N ASN A 114 5.97 -4.67 -4.24
CA ASN A 114 5.30 -4.99 -5.50
C ASN A 114 5.15 -6.49 -5.74
N TYR A 115 6.13 -7.29 -5.33
CA TYR A 115 6.04 -8.74 -5.48
C TYR A 115 6.56 -9.50 -4.28
N GLY A 116 6.00 -10.69 -4.14
CA GLY A 116 6.29 -11.64 -3.08
C GLY A 116 7.63 -12.34 -3.23
N ASN A 117 7.75 -13.50 -2.60
CA ASN A 117 8.93 -14.37 -2.74
C ASN A 117 8.49 -15.72 -3.31
N SER A 118 9.44 -16.62 -3.56
CA SER A 118 9.15 -17.92 -4.17
C SER A 118 8.17 -18.81 -3.39
N MET A 119 7.96 -18.54 -2.10
CA MET A 119 7.02 -19.28 -1.24
C MET A 119 5.64 -18.62 -1.16
N ASN A 120 5.51 -17.35 -1.54
CA ASN A 120 4.27 -16.60 -1.55
C ASN A 120 4.36 -15.61 -2.71
N TYR A 121 4.11 -16.10 -3.91
CA TYR A 121 4.27 -15.33 -5.14
C TYR A 121 3.04 -14.47 -5.38
N TYR A 122 3.29 -13.18 -5.53
CA TYR A 122 2.31 -12.21 -6.00
C TYR A 122 3.01 -11.12 -6.80
N VAL A 123 2.27 -10.45 -7.67
CA VAL A 123 2.66 -9.21 -8.33
C VAL A 123 1.49 -8.23 -8.20
N LEU A 124 1.71 -7.04 -7.66
CA LEU A 124 0.67 -6.02 -7.52
C LEU A 124 0.51 -5.24 -8.82
N PHE A 125 1.62 -4.66 -9.30
CA PHE A 125 1.71 -3.84 -10.50
C PHE A 125 2.71 -4.49 -11.47
N ASP A 126 2.18 -5.15 -12.50
CA ASP A 126 2.94 -5.84 -13.54
C ASP A 126 3.81 -4.89 -14.40
N ASP A 127 3.47 -3.60 -14.42
CA ASP A 127 4.17 -2.55 -15.15
C ASP A 127 5.35 -1.93 -14.37
N CYS A 128 5.79 -2.60 -13.30
CA CYS A 128 6.88 -2.16 -12.43
C CYS A 128 7.76 -3.33 -11.97
N ASP A 129 9.02 -3.37 -12.38
CA ASP A 129 9.94 -4.48 -12.04
C ASP A 129 10.58 -4.35 -10.64
N GLU A 130 10.32 -3.26 -9.94
CA GLU A 130 10.90 -2.96 -8.63
C GLU A 130 10.23 -3.77 -7.52
N LYS A 131 11.02 -4.47 -6.69
CA LYS A 131 10.48 -5.20 -5.53
C LYS A 131 9.79 -4.27 -4.55
N TYR A 132 10.37 -3.09 -4.35
CA TYR A 132 9.86 -2.06 -3.45
C TYR A 132 9.66 -0.77 -4.22
N ILE A 133 8.42 -0.30 -4.26
CA ILE A 133 8.03 0.94 -4.91
C ILE A 133 8.07 2.04 -3.85
N GLU A 134 9.01 2.96 -3.98
CA GLU A 134 9.11 4.15 -3.13
C GLU A 134 8.40 5.32 -3.81
N LEU A 135 7.27 5.78 -3.25
CA LEU A 135 6.53 6.96 -3.68
C LEU A 135 6.87 8.13 -2.76
N ILE A 136 7.42 9.21 -3.32
CA ILE A 136 7.86 10.41 -2.59
C ILE A 136 6.93 11.57 -2.91
N ARG A 137 6.47 12.27 -1.87
CA ARG A 137 5.64 13.47 -2.02
C ARG A 137 6.44 14.60 -2.68
N LYS A 138 5.81 15.31 -3.61
CA LYS A 138 6.37 16.50 -4.27
C LYS A 138 6.00 17.79 -3.56
#